data_AF-A0A2V6WUD3-F1
#
_entry.id   AF-A0A2V6WUD3-F1
#
_cell.length_a   1.000
_cell.length_b   1.000
_cell.length_c   1.000
_cell.angle_alpha   90.00
_cell.angle_beta   90.00
_cell.angle_gamma   90.00
#
_symmetry.space_group_name_H-M   'P 1'
#
loop_
_entity.id
_entity.type
_entity.pdbx_description
1 polymer ?
#
loop_
_entity_poly.entity_id
_entity_poly.type
_entity_poly.pdbx_seq_one_letter_code
_entity_poly.pdbx_strand_id
1 'polypeptide(L)' 'GYGRAKMLAFPVRASATPARIRRPAPLLGEHTAEVLGELGLAAMEVERLAAAGVVALGGAS' A
#
# COMPACT_ATOMS: atom_id res chain seq x y z
N GLY A 1 -8.78 -5.88 -8.24
CA GLY A 1 -8.84 -6.43 -6.86
C GLY A 1 -9.38 -7.85 -6.86
N TYR A 2 -8.73 -8.78 -6.16
CA TYR A 2 -8.92 -10.25 -6.27
C TYR A 2 -10.22 -10.84 -5.67
N GLY A 3 -11.26 -10.04 -5.38
CA GLY A 3 -12.53 -10.53 -4.82
C GLY A 3 -12.47 -10.92 -3.33
N ARG A 4 -13.37 -11.82 -2.88
CA ARG A 4 -13.47 -12.21 -1.46
C ARG A 4 -12.37 -13.19 -1.07
N ALA A 5 -11.65 -12.91 0.02
CA ALA A 5 -10.66 -13.80 0.62
C ALA A 5 -11.11 -14.30 2.00
N LYS A 6 -10.79 -15.56 2.33
CA LYS A 6 -10.94 -16.10 3.69
C LYS A 6 -9.65 -15.82 4.47
N MET A 7 -9.78 -15.17 5.63
CA MET A 7 -8.68 -14.90 6.54
C MET A 7 -9.03 -15.38 7.96
N LEU A 8 -8.01 -15.75 8.72
CA LEU A 8 -8.14 -16.01 10.14
C LEU A 8 -8.57 -14.73 10.87
N ALA A 9 -9.37 -14.90 11.93
CA ALA A 9 -9.70 -13.82 12.84
C ALA A 9 -8.47 -13.45 13.70
N PHE A 10 -8.48 -12.24 14.25
CA PHE A 10 -7.45 -11.81 15.20
C PHE A 10 -7.51 -12.70 16.46
N PRO A 11 -6.37 -13.24 16.95
CA PRO A 11 -6.34 -14.17 18.07
C PRO A 11 -6.66 -13.51 19.42
N VAL A 12 -6.60 -12.17 19.50
CA VAL A 12 -6.88 -11.38 20.70
C VAL A 12 -8.07 -10.45 20.44
N ARG A 13 -8.97 -10.34 21.42
CA ARG A 13 -10.11 -9.41 21.39
C ARG A 13 -9.87 -8.27 22.38
N ALA A 14 -9.68 -7.05 21.86
CA ALA A 14 -9.66 -5.83 22.66
C ALA A 14 -11.04 -5.18 22.66
N SER A 15 -11.57 -4.86 23.86
CA SER A 15 -12.90 -4.26 24.01
C SER A 15 -12.94 -2.78 23.60
N ALA A 16 -11.88 -2.02 23.89
CA ALA A 16 -11.79 -0.60 23.55
C ALA A 16 -11.34 -0.34 22.10
N THR A 17 -10.41 -1.16 21.59
CA THR A 17 -9.79 -0.98 20.25
C THR A 17 -9.81 -2.29 19.45
N PRO A 18 -10.99 -2.77 19.05
CA PRO A 18 -11.10 -4.02 18.31
C PRO A 18 -10.41 -3.93 16.94
N ALA A 19 -9.54 -4.89 16.64
CA ALA A 19 -8.87 -4.99 15.35
C ALA A 19 -9.88 -5.29 14.23
N ARG A 20 -9.78 -4.56 13.11
CA ARG A 20 -10.68 -4.67 11.96
C ARG A 20 -9.88 -4.60 10.66
N ILE A 21 -10.15 -5.53 9.74
CA ILE A 21 -9.69 -5.44 8.36
C ILE A 21 -10.59 -4.41 7.66
N ARG A 22 -10.03 -3.24 7.31
CA ARG A 22 -10.81 -2.14 6.70
C ARG A 22 -10.72 -2.08 5.18
N ARG A 23 -9.61 -2.55 4.63
CA ARG A 23 -9.34 -2.57 3.19
C ARG A 23 -8.60 -3.84 2.80
N PRO A 24 -8.67 -4.27 1.53
CA PRO A 24 -7.78 -5.30 1.01
C PRO A 24 -6.31 -4.97 1.24
N ALA A 25 -5.45 -5.98 1.12
CA ALA A 25 -4.01 -5.75 1.08
C ALA A 25 -3.68 -4.82 -0.11
N PRO A 26 -2.73 -3.88 0.06
CA PRO A 26 -2.30 -3.01 -1.03
C PRO A 26 -1.64 -3.82 -2.15
N LEU A 27 -1.75 -3.31 -3.37
CA LEU A 27 -1.00 -3.82 -4.52
C LEU A 27 0.49 -3.50 -4.39
N LEU A 28 1.31 -4.23 -5.15
CA LEU A 28 2.74 -3.91 -5.26
C LEU A 28 2.91 -2.50 -5.81
N GLY A 29 3.55 -1.63 -5.03
CA GLY A 29 3.82 -0.24 -5.40
C GLY A 29 2.65 0.74 -5.21
N GLU A 30 1.50 0.30 -4.68
CA GLU A 30 0.27 1.13 -4.53
C GLU A 30 0.52 2.47 -3.82
N HIS A 31 1.42 2.48 -2.82
CA HIS A 31 1.72 3.69 -2.04
C HIS A 31 3.15 4.21 -2.26
N THR A 32 3.89 3.74 -3.28
CA THR A 32 5.29 4.15 -3.48
C THR A 32 5.42 5.67 -3.67
N ALA A 33 4.58 6.26 -4.54
CA ALA A 33 4.63 7.70 -4.81
C ALA A 33 4.25 8.53 -3.58
N GLU A 34 3.24 8.09 -2.82
CA GLU A 34 2.79 8.74 -1.59
C GLU A 34 3.93 8.81 -0.56
N VAL A 35 4.52 7.65 -0.23
CA VAL A 35 5.60 7.57 0.77
C VAL A 35 6.84 8.34 0.33
N LEU A 36 7.24 8.27 -0.94
CA LEU A 36 8.38 9.05 -1.42
C LEU A 36 8.11 10.56 -1.39
N GLY A 37 6.87 10.99 -1.64
CA GLY A 37 6.45 12.38 -1.48
C GLY A 37 6.51 12.85 -0.02
N GLU A 38 6.08 12.03 0.93
CA GLU A 38 6.20 12.30 2.38
C GLU A 38 7.66 12.45 2.81
N LEU A 39 8.58 11.73 2.16
CA LEU A 39 10.02 11.84 2.36
C LEU A 39 10.66 13.07 1.66
N GLY A 40 9.87 13.87 0.96
CA GLY A 40 10.30 15.13 0.34
C GLY A 40 10.77 15.00 -1.10
N LEU A 41 10.57 13.87 -1.78
CA LEU A 41 10.89 13.75 -3.20
C LEU A 41 9.82 14.46 -4.03
N ALA A 42 10.28 15.33 -4.93
CA ALA A 42 9.39 15.93 -5.92
C ALA A 42 8.84 14.86 -6.88
N ALA A 43 7.61 15.06 -7.37
CA ALA A 43 6.96 14.13 -8.30
C ALA A 43 7.85 13.79 -9.52
N MET A 44 8.55 14.77 -10.09
CA MET A 44 9.46 14.54 -11.21
C MET A 44 10.62 13.60 -10.87
N GLU A 45 11.11 13.60 -9.63
CA GLU A 45 12.17 12.69 -9.19
C GLU A 45 11.62 11.27 -9.02
N VAL A 46 10.43 11.12 -8.44
CA VAL A 46 9.75 9.83 -8.32
C VAL A 46 9.53 9.21 -9.70
N GLU A 47 9.07 9.99 -10.68
CA GLU A 47 8.87 9.54 -12.06
C GLU A 47 10.20 9.12 -12.72
N ARG A 48 11.29 9.85 -12.49
CA ARG A 48 12.62 9.45 -12.98
C ARG A 48 13.08 8.13 -12.40
N LEU A 49 12.90 7.92 -11.09
CA LEU A 49 13.26 6.68 -10.41
C LEU A 49 12.42 5.50 -10.93
N ALA A 50 11.14 5.74 -11.21
CA ALA A 50 10.25 4.74 -11.78
C ALA A 50 10.67 4.37 -13.22
N ALA A 51 10.94 5.37 -14.06
CA ALA A 51 11.40 5.17 -15.43
C ALA A 51 12.77 4.46 -15.50
N ALA A 52 13.64 4.69 -14.52
CA ALA A 52 14.92 3.99 -14.36
C ALA A 52 14.78 2.56 -13.79
N GLY A 53 13.57 2.12 -13.41
CA GLY A 53 13.33 0.81 -12.82
C GLY A 53 13.83 0.65 -11.38
N VAL A 54 14.17 1.76 -10.70
CA VAL A 54 14.66 1.75 -9.31
C VAL A 54 13.50 1.51 -8.33
N VAL A 55 12.32 2.03 -8.66
CA VAL A 55 11.10 1.83 -7.85
C VAL A 55 9.94 1.44 -8.76
N ALA A 56 8.98 0.68 -8.22
CA ALA A 56 7.73 0.37 -8.91
C ALA A 56 6.62 1.29 -8.39
N LEU A 57 5.93 1.96 -9.32
CA LEU A 57 4.66 2.64 -9.04
C LEU A 57 3.53 1.65 -9.30
N GLY A 58 2.55 1.60 -8.39
CA GLY A 58 1.46 0.63 -8.46
C GLY A 58 0.78 0.66 -9.82
N GLY A 59 0.81 -0.47 -10.53
CA GLY A 59 0.12 -0.60 -11.80
C GLY A 59 -1.39 -0.59 -11.59
N ALA A 60 -2.10 0.23 -12.38
CA ALA A 60 -3.54 0.10 -12.52
C ALA A 60 -3.86 -1.34 -12.94
N SER A 61 -4.66 -2.04 -12.14
CA SER A 61 -5.30 -3.28 -12.60
C SER A 61 -6.27 -2.98 -13.73
#